data_AF-A0A0Q6Z3R6-F1
#
_entry.id   AF-A0A0Q6Z3R6-F1
#
_cell.length_a   1.000
_cell.length_b   1.000
_cell.length_c   1.000
_cell.angle_alpha   90.00
_cell.angle_beta   90.00
_cell.angle_gamma   90.00
#
_symmetry.space_group_name_H-M   'P 1'
#
loop_
_entity.id
_entity.type
_entity.pdbx_description
1 polymer ?
#
loop_
_entity_poly.entity_id
_entity_poly.type
_entity_poly.pdbx_seq_one_letter_code
_entity_poly.pdbx_strand_id
1 'polypeptide(L)'
;MLLFLDVDGTLLPFGAVGPYPLYEPAFPPAGAVTGHPLLPRVDPALGARLTSLGCALVWATTWGDDANTALAPWLGLPRLPLVDWPDPDDDETTGLHWKTRPLVSWAAGRPFVWVDDEITDADRAWVAAHHPERALLHRVDHQVGLTEWDFAVLEEWLTRGGR
;
A
#
# COMPACT_ATOMS: atom_id res chain seq x y z
N MET A 1 7.16 -11.76 6.56
CA MET A 1 7.41 -10.56 5.74
C MET A 1 6.19 -9.66 5.85
N LEU A 2 6.38 -8.36 6.05
CA LEU A 2 5.30 -7.36 6.07
C LEU A 2 5.11 -6.74 4.68
N LEU A 3 3.89 -6.29 4.37
CA LEU A 3 3.65 -5.39 3.25
C LEU A 3 2.79 -4.22 3.74
N PHE A 4 3.38 -3.03 3.75
CA PHE A 4 2.71 -1.78 4.01
C PHE A 4 2.09 -1.26 2.72
N LEU A 5 0.77 -1.07 2.74
CA LEU A 5 -0.03 -0.79 1.56
C LEU A 5 -0.73 0.56 1.70
N ASP A 6 -0.37 1.50 0.85
CA ASP A 6 -1.11 2.73 0.69
C ASP A 6 -2.36 2.56 -0.21
N VAL A 7 -3.24 3.56 -0.22
CA VAL A 7 -4.51 3.56 -0.98
C VAL A 7 -4.44 4.52 -2.14
N ASP A 8 -4.28 5.82 -1.89
CA ASP A 8 -4.34 6.85 -2.93
C ASP A 8 -3.12 6.70 -3.84
N GLY A 9 -3.32 6.74 -5.16
CA GLY A 9 -2.25 6.53 -6.13
C GLY A 9 -1.73 5.08 -6.22
N THR A 10 -2.07 4.23 -5.26
CA THR A 10 -1.63 2.83 -5.20
C THR A 10 -2.74 1.86 -5.60
N LEU A 11 -3.80 1.78 -4.79
CA LEU A 11 -5.01 1.01 -5.10
C LEU A 11 -6.06 1.85 -5.83
N LEU A 12 -6.07 3.15 -5.52
CA LEU A 12 -7.01 4.11 -6.05
C LEU A 12 -6.26 5.14 -6.92
N PRO A 13 -6.20 4.92 -8.25
CA PRO A 13 -5.47 5.82 -9.13
C PRO A 13 -6.17 7.18 -9.28
N PHE A 14 -5.37 8.22 -9.51
CA PHE A 14 -5.83 9.60 -9.74
C PHE A 14 -4.91 10.37 -10.69
N GLY A 15 -5.39 11.48 -11.26
CA GLY A 15 -4.56 12.36 -12.11
C GLY A 15 -4.37 11.94 -13.56
N ALA A 16 -5.05 10.89 -14.04
CA ALA A 16 -5.06 10.54 -15.46
C ALA A 16 -5.80 11.58 -16.32
N VAL A 17 -5.39 11.69 -17.58
CA VAL A 17 -6.04 12.59 -18.57
C VAL A 17 -7.41 12.06 -19.01
N GLY A 18 -7.62 10.74 -18.93
CA GLY A 18 -8.86 10.06 -19.35
C GLY A 18 -9.68 9.49 -18.18
N PRO A 19 -10.87 8.94 -18.46
CA PRO A 19 -11.68 8.30 -17.45
C PRO A 19 -11.02 7.02 -16.94
N TYR A 20 -11.23 6.74 -15.65
CA TYR A 20 -10.84 5.46 -15.05
C TYR A 20 -11.83 4.35 -15.41
N PRO A 21 -11.35 3.11 -15.59
CA PRO A 21 -12.23 1.94 -15.55
C PRO A 21 -13.06 1.94 -14.27
N LEU A 22 -14.31 1.53 -14.38
CA LEU A 22 -15.19 1.32 -13.24
C LEU A 22 -15.49 -0.17 -13.14
N TYR A 23 -15.41 -0.67 -11.91
CA TYR A 23 -15.56 -2.07 -11.56
C TYR A 23 -16.82 -2.25 -10.72
N GLU A 24 -17.40 -3.44 -10.84
CA GLU A 24 -18.46 -3.91 -9.96
C GLU A 24 -17.85 -4.69 -8.80
N PRO A 25 -18.48 -4.72 -7.62
CA PRO A 25 -17.97 -5.47 -6.48
C PRO A 25 -17.89 -6.97 -6.79
N ALA A 26 -16.77 -7.61 -6.44
CA ALA A 26 -16.57 -9.05 -6.62
C ALA A 26 -17.42 -9.91 -5.68
N PHE A 27 -17.89 -9.33 -4.57
CA PHE A 27 -18.75 -9.97 -3.57
C PHE A 27 -20.02 -9.14 -3.36
N PRO A 28 -21.16 -9.73 -2.98
CA PRO A 28 -22.34 -8.96 -2.61
C PRO A 28 -21.96 -7.99 -1.47
N PRO A 29 -22.27 -6.68 -1.57
CA PRO A 29 -21.91 -5.75 -0.52
C PRO A 29 -22.57 -6.20 0.78
N ALA A 30 -21.75 -6.60 1.77
CA ALA A 30 -22.24 -6.78 3.12
C ALA A 30 -22.77 -5.42 3.58
N GLY A 31 -24.07 -5.35 3.85
CA GLY A 31 -24.84 -4.11 3.95
C GLY A 31 -24.14 -3.02 4.75
N ALA A 32 -23.57 -2.04 4.04
CA ALA A 32 -23.13 -0.71 4.48
C ALA A 32 -22.23 -0.04 3.44
N VAL A 33 -21.53 -0.81 2.58
CA VAL A 33 -20.38 -0.30 1.81
C VAL A 33 -20.72 0.09 0.37
N THR A 34 -21.89 0.67 0.12
CA THR A 34 -22.28 1.10 -1.23
C THR A 34 -22.11 2.61 -1.45
N GLY A 35 -21.34 3.29 -0.61
CA GLY A 35 -21.35 4.76 -0.53
C GLY A 35 -20.08 5.50 -0.93
N HIS A 36 -18.90 4.88 -0.92
CA HIS A 36 -17.67 5.62 -1.23
C HIS A 36 -17.55 5.84 -2.74
N PRO A 37 -17.65 7.07 -3.25
CA PRO A 37 -17.83 7.34 -4.69
C PRO A 37 -16.63 6.93 -5.54
N LEU A 38 -15.46 6.73 -4.91
CA LEU A 38 -14.23 6.34 -5.58
C LEU A 38 -14.00 4.82 -5.56
N LEU A 39 -14.75 4.06 -4.78
CA LEU A 39 -14.57 2.61 -4.63
C LEU A 39 -14.68 1.85 -5.97
N PRO A 40 -15.62 2.19 -6.88
CA PRO A 40 -15.68 1.55 -8.19
C PRO A 40 -14.44 1.76 -9.07
N ARG A 41 -13.50 2.66 -8.75
CA ARG A 41 -12.24 2.80 -9.50
C ARG A 41 -11.19 1.78 -9.10
N VAL A 42 -11.36 1.11 -7.96
CA VAL A 42 -10.43 0.10 -7.46
C VAL A 42 -10.75 -1.23 -8.12
N ASP A 43 -9.78 -1.83 -8.79
CA ASP A 43 -9.94 -3.16 -9.39
C ASP A 43 -10.05 -4.22 -8.27
N PRO A 44 -11.21 -4.92 -8.11
CA PRO A 44 -11.36 -5.93 -7.07
C PRO A 44 -10.42 -7.13 -7.25
N ALA A 45 -9.90 -7.38 -8.46
CA ALA A 45 -8.92 -8.44 -8.70
C ALA A 45 -7.59 -8.24 -7.96
N LEU A 46 -7.27 -6.99 -7.57
CA LEU A 46 -6.07 -6.67 -6.80
C LEU A 46 -6.02 -7.42 -5.47
N GLY A 47 -7.16 -7.68 -4.83
CA GLY A 47 -7.19 -8.36 -3.53
C GLY A 47 -6.67 -9.81 -3.59
N ALA A 48 -7.04 -10.55 -4.64
CA ALA A 48 -6.51 -11.90 -4.86
C ALA A 48 -5.00 -11.88 -5.15
N ARG A 49 -4.54 -10.90 -5.93
CA ARG A 49 -3.11 -10.71 -6.24
C ARG A 49 -2.30 -10.35 -4.99
N LEU A 50 -2.77 -9.41 -4.18
CA LEU A 50 -2.15 -9.04 -2.90
C LEU A 50 -2.08 -10.23 -1.93
N THR A 51 -3.15 -11.03 -1.86
CA THR A 51 -3.18 -12.24 -1.04
C THR A 51 -2.16 -13.28 -1.51
N SER A 52 -1.98 -13.44 -2.83
CA SER A 52 -1.02 -14.40 -3.38
C SER A 52 0.45 -14.08 -3.09
N LEU A 53 0.77 -12.83 -2.70
CA LEU A 53 2.14 -12.45 -2.29
C LEU A 53 2.56 -13.15 -0.98
N GLY A 54 1.61 -13.66 -0.19
CA GLY A 54 1.91 -14.37 1.07
C GLY A 54 2.50 -13.47 2.17
N CYS A 55 2.40 -12.14 2.01
CA CYS A 55 2.82 -11.16 3.01
C CYS A 55 1.73 -10.92 4.06
N ALA A 56 2.14 -10.55 5.27
CA ALA A 56 1.22 -9.97 6.24
C ALA A 56 0.95 -8.51 5.82
N LEU A 57 -0.22 -8.28 5.22
CA LEU A 57 -0.64 -6.97 4.74
C LEU A 57 -0.99 -6.05 5.92
N VAL A 58 -0.61 -4.78 5.82
CA VAL A 58 -0.85 -3.72 6.80
C VAL A 58 -1.22 -2.45 6.05
N TRP A 59 -2.30 -1.80 6.45
CA TRP A 59 -2.71 -0.52 5.89
C TRP A 59 -1.76 0.59 6.33
N ALA A 60 -1.13 1.25 5.35
CA ALA A 60 -0.21 2.38 5.51
C ALA A 60 -0.78 3.62 4.79
N THR A 61 -2.02 3.96 5.13
CA THR A 61 -2.81 5.01 4.49
C THR A 61 -3.40 5.99 5.52
N THR A 62 -3.76 7.17 5.06
CA THR A 62 -4.52 8.18 5.81
C THR A 62 -6.02 7.86 5.92
N TRP A 63 -6.52 6.89 5.15
CA TRP A 63 -7.92 6.45 5.24
C TRP A 63 -8.28 5.83 6.60
N GLY A 64 -7.29 5.38 7.38
CA GLY A 64 -7.53 4.80 8.69
C GLY A 64 -8.49 3.60 8.60
N ASP A 65 -9.48 3.55 9.49
CA ASP A 65 -10.44 2.44 9.54
C ASP A 65 -11.36 2.39 8.31
N ASP A 66 -11.51 3.47 7.55
CA ASP A 66 -12.29 3.46 6.31
C ASP A 66 -11.69 2.50 5.27
N ALA A 67 -10.38 2.24 5.30
CA ALA A 67 -9.79 1.19 4.46
C ALA A 67 -10.31 -0.21 4.84
N ASN A 68 -10.56 -0.46 6.13
CA ASN A 68 -11.10 -1.73 6.60
C ASN A 68 -12.61 -1.87 6.41
N THR A 69 -13.35 -0.77 6.53
CA THR A 69 -14.81 -0.80 6.35
C THR A 69 -15.20 -0.73 4.87
N ALA A 70 -14.39 -0.09 4.03
CA ALA A 70 -14.67 0.08 2.60
C ALA A 70 -13.85 -0.81 1.66
N LEU A 71 -12.52 -0.71 1.71
CA LEU A 71 -11.65 -1.35 0.72
C LEU A 71 -11.44 -2.84 0.98
N ALA A 72 -11.26 -3.25 2.24
CA ALA A 72 -11.02 -4.65 2.55
C ALA A 72 -12.17 -5.57 2.04
N PRO A 73 -13.47 -5.28 2.29
CA PRO A 73 -14.56 -6.08 1.73
C PRO A 73 -14.62 -6.04 0.21
N TRP A 74 -14.36 -4.88 -0.40
CA TRP A 74 -14.34 -4.71 -1.86
C TRP A 74 -13.29 -5.60 -2.54
N LEU A 75 -12.10 -5.68 -1.92
CA LEU A 75 -10.98 -6.48 -2.38
C LEU A 75 -11.08 -7.96 -1.92
N GLY A 76 -12.07 -8.33 -1.10
CA GLY A 76 -12.13 -9.65 -0.48
C GLY A 76 -10.99 -9.93 0.50
N LEU A 77 -10.36 -8.88 1.04
CA LEU A 77 -9.33 -8.97 2.07
C LEU A 77 -9.98 -9.08 3.46
N PRO A 78 -9.34 -9.78 4.42
CA PRO A 78 -9.75 -9.68 5.81
C PRO A 78 -9.48 -8.27 6.35
N ARG A 79 -10.01 -7.96 7.53
CA ARG A 79 -9.60 -6.75 8.26
C ARG A 79 -8.08 -6.79 8.49
N LEU A 80 -7.38 -5.74 8.09
CA LEU A 80 -5.93 -5.62 8.22
C LEU A 80 -5.55 -4.71 9.40
N PRO A 81 -4.36 -4.92 9.99
CA PRO A 81 -3.77 -3.95 10.92
C PRO A 81 -3.57 -2.59 10.25
N LEU A 82 -3.68 -1.52 11.03
CA LEU A 82 -3.42 -0.15 10.63
C LEU A 82 -2.09 0.31 11.22
N VAL A 83 -1.32 1.08 10.46
CA VAL A 83 -0.20 1.82 11.04
C VAL A 83 -0.75 3.00 11.82
N ASP A 84 -0.41 3.07 13.10
CA ASP A 84 -0.68 4.25 13.93
C ASP A 84 0.36 5.32 13.60
N TRP A 85 -0.10 6.46 13.10
CA TRP A 85 0.75 7.59 12.75
C TRP A 85 1.04 8.43 14.00
N PRO A 86 2.31 8.66 14.36
CA PRO A 86 2.63 9.63 15.41
C PRO A 86 2.25 11.05 14.96
N ASP A 87 2.14 11.97 15.91
CA ASP A 87 2.05 13.39 15.57
C ASP A 87 3.24 13.77 14.69
N PRO A 88 3.03 14.63 13.67
CA PRO A 88 4.09 15.01 12.76
C PRO A 88 5.24 15.66 13.54
N ASP A 89 6.44 15.09 13.42
CA ASP A 89 7.65 15.75 13.86
C ASP A 89 7.92 16.95 12.95
N ASP A 90 8.23 18.13 13.50
CA ASP A 90 8.58 19.37 12.77
C ASP A 90 9.89 19.27 11.94
N ASP A 91 10.45 18.07 11.77
CA ASP A 91 11.73 17.84 11.11
C ASP A 91 11.58 17.69 9.58
N GLU A 92 11.00 18.72 8.95
CA GLU A 92 10.88 18.86 7.49
C GLU A 92 12.24 18.94 6.76
N THR A 93 13.34 19.04 7.51
CA THR A 93 14.68 19.36 7.00
C THR A 93 15.34 18.25 6.19
N THR A 94 14.80 17.03 6.24
CA THR A 94 15.43 15.84 5.63
C THR A 94 14.92 15.51 4.23
N GLY A 95 13.83 16.14 3.76
CA GLY A 95 13.19 15.79 2.48
C GLY A 95 12.64 14.36 2.45
N LEU A 96 12.51 13.73 3.62
CA LEU A 96 12.03 12.37 3.79
C LEU A 96 10.50 12.35 3.81
N HIS A 97 9.89 11.33 3.20
CA HIS A 97 8.45 11.12 3.32
C HIS A 97 8.06 10.85 4.78
N TRP A 98 6.97 11.46 5.23
CA TRP A 98 6.54 11.42 6.63
C TRP A 98 6.20 10.01 7.12
N LYS A 99 5.78 9.09 6.23
CA LYS A 99 5.55 7.67 6.58
C LYS A 99 6.85 6.89 6.80
N THR A 100 7.99 7.34 6.28
CA THR A 100 9.21 6.51 6.22
C THR A 100 9.72 6.10 7.60
N ARG A 101 9.87 7.04 8.54
CA ARG A 101 10.32 6.74 9.91
C ARG A 101 9.29 5.89 10.67
N PRO A 102 7.98 6.24 10.70
CA PRO A 102 6.95 5.41 11.32
C PRO A 102 6.91 3.97 10.79
N LEU A 103 7.01 3.76 9.47
CA LEU A 103 6.97 2.43 8.88
C LEU A 103 8.17 1.57 9.29
N VAL A 104 9.38 2.14 9.30
CA VAL A 104 10.58 1.42 9.79
C VAL A 104 10.46 1.07 11.27
N SER A 105 9.92 1.99 12.08
CA SER A 105 9.65 1.75 13.50
C SER A 105 8.61 0.65 13.71
N TRP A 106 7.50 0.69 12.97
CA TRP A 106 6.43 -0.31 13.01
C TRP A 106 6.94 -1.70 12.58
N ALA A 107 7.80 -1.73 11.56
CA ALA A 107 8.43 -2.96 11.10
C ALA A 107 9.23 -3.63 12.23
N ALA A 108 9.77 -2.86 13.19
CA ALA A 108 10.46 -3.34 14.38
C ALA A 108 11.58 -4.33 14.03
N GLY A 109 12.36 -4.00 13.00
CA GLY A 109 13.44 -4.85 12.50
C GLY A 109 12.99 -6.08 11.72
N ARG A 110 11.71 -6.25 11.38
CA ARG A 110 11.24 -7.29 10.47
C ARG A 110 11.40 -6.82 9.01
N PRO A 111 11.72 -7.72 8.07
CA PRO A 111 11.77 -7.35 6.66
C PRO A 111 10.38 -6.95 6.17
N PHE A 112 10.33 -5.95 5.27
CA PHE A 112 9.08 -5.41 4.76
C PHE A 112 9.14 -4.97 3.30
N VAL A 113 7.96 -4.85 2.70
CA VAL A 113 7.72 -4.12 1.46
C VAL A 113 6.85 -2.91 1.81
N TRP A 114 7.13 -1.75 1.23
CA TRP A 114 6.26 -0.57 1.28
C TRP A 114 5.86 -0.20 -0.15
N VAL A 115 4.56 -0.18 -0.42
CA VAL A 115 3.97 0.11 -1.73
C VAL A 115 3.16 1.40 -1.63
N ASP A 116 3.60 2.44 -2.33
CA ASP A 116 3.09 3.81 -2.22
C ASP A 116 3.58 4.65 -3.42
N ASP A 117 2.84 5.66 -3.88
CA ASP A 117 3.20 6.47 -5.04
C ASP A 117 4.13 7.65 -4.70
N GLU A 118 4.16 8.07 -3.44
CA GLU A 118 4.90 9.23 -2.96
C GLU A 118 6.36 8.90 -2.58
N ILE A 119 6.75 7.62 -2.67
CA ILE A 119 8.12 7.15 -2.38
C ILE A 119 9.16 7.86 -3.25
N THR A 120 10.21 8.38 -2.60
CA THR A 120 11.34 9.03 -3.26
C THR A 120 12.65 8.25 -3.10
N ASP A 121 13.70 8.71 -3.80
CA ASP A 121 15.05 8.18 -3.63
C ASP A 121 15.65 8.50 -2.25
N ALA A 122 15.22 9.60 -1.62
CA ALA A 122 15.62 9.94 -0.25
C ALA A 122 15.13 8.89 0.74
N ASP A 123 13.88 8.42 0.58
CA ASP A 123 13.32 7.35 1.41
C ASP A 123 14.08 6.04 1.25
N ARG A 124 14.38 5.67 0.00
CA ARG A 124 15.16 4.46 -0.31
C ARG A 124 16.54 4.51 0.33
N ALA A 125 17.26 5.61 0.17
CA ALA A 125 18.59 5.80 0.73
C ALA A 125 18.55 5.77 2.27
N TRP A 126 17.56 6.42 2.87
CA TRP A 126 17.41 6.46 4.31
C TRP A 126 17.09 5.06 4.88
N VAL A 127 16.12 4.34 4.32
CA VAL A 127 15.77 2.99 4.78
C VAL A 127 16.96 2.03 4.63
N ALA A 128 17.68 2.08 3.51
CA ALA A 128 18.86 1.25 3.30
C ALA A 128 19.97 1.49 4.34
N ALA A 129 20.09 2.71 4.87
CA ALA A 129 21.07 3.05 5.89
C ALA A 129 20.62 2.74 7.33
N HIS A 130 19.31 2.71 7.59
CA HIS A 130 18.77 2.66 8.96
C HIS A 130 17.97 1.39 9.30
N HIS A 131 17.52 0.62 8.32
CA HIS A 131 16.80 -0.63 8.55
C HIS A 131 17.75 -1.84 8.40
N PRO A 132 17.89 -2.70 9.43
CA PRO A 132 18.89 -3.76 9.42
C PRO A 132 18.53 -4.96 8.52
N GLU A 133 17.25 -5.13 8.21
CA GLU A 133 16.75 -6.24 7.41
C GLU A 133 16.43 -5.82 5.97
N ARG A 134 16.04 -6.80 5.14
CA ARG A 134 15.64 -6.51 3.75
C ARG A 134 14.36 -5.66 3.72
N ALA A 135 14.44 -4.51 3.06
CA ALA A 135 13.29 -3.67 2.74
C ALA A 135 13.21 -3.39 1.23
N LEU A 136 12.00 -3.48 0.66
CA LEU A 136 11.69 -2.95 -0.66
C LEU A 136 10.75 -1.76 -0.51
N LEU A 137 11.15 -0.62 -1.04
CA LEU A 137 10.25 0.50 -1.26
C LEU A 137 9.84 0.42 -2.74
N HIS A 138 8.56 0.24 -3.04
CA HIS A 138 8.06 0.10 -4.41
C HIS A 138 7.18 1.29 -4.75
N ARG A 139 7.66 2.14 -5.66
CA ARG A 139 6.94 3.35 -6.06
C ARG A 139 5.94 2.99 -7.14
N VAL A 140 4.67 3.31 -6.92
CA VAL A 140 3.59 3.13 -7.89
C VAL A 140 3.37 4.41 -8.69
N ASP A 141 3.01 4.29 -9.97
CA ASP A 141 2.54 5.44 -10.74
C ASP A 141 1.08 5.74 -10.38
N HIS A 142 0.86 6.84 -9.65
CA HIS A 142 -0.46 7.29 -9.20
C HIS A 142 -1.50 7.42 -10.31
N GLN A 143 -1.09 7.65 -11.56
CA GLN A 143 -2.02 7.81 -12.68
C GLN A 143 -2.72 6.50 -13.05
N VAL A 144 -2.10 5.36 -12.76
CA VAL A 144 -2.59 4.03 -13.16
C VAL A 144 -2.77 3.06 -12.00
N GLY A 145 -2.14 3.31 -10.85
CA GLY A 145 -2.19 2.42 -9.69
C GLY A 145 -1.37 1.14 -9.91
N LEU A 146 -1.57 0.13 -9.05
CA LEU A 146 -0.88 -1.14 -9.13
C LEU A 146 -1.18 -1.89 -10.44
N THR A 147 -0.12 -2.26 -11.16
CA THR A 147 -0.18 -2.98 -12.43
C THR A 147 0.42 -4.39 -12.33
N GLU A 148 0.24 -5.19 -13.38
CA GLU A 148 0.90 -6.50 -13.47
C GLU A 148 2.42 -6.41 -13.39
N TRP A 149 3.01 -5.33 -13.89
CA TRP A 149 4.46 -5.14 -13.80
C TRP A 149 4.89 -4.93 -12.35
N ASP A 150 4.16 -4.11 -11.59
CA ASP A 150 4.44 -3.90 -10.17
C ASP A 150 4.41 -5.23 -9.41
N PHE A 151 3.39 -6.07 -9.62
CA PHE A 151 3.32 -7.39 -9.00
C PHE A 151 4.51 -8.28 -9.34
N ALA A 152 4.98 -8.29 -10.59
CA ALA A 152 6.15 -9.08 -10.97
C ALA A 152 7.43 -8.59 -10.27
N VAL A 153 7.61 -7.27 -10.06
CA VAL A 153 8.71 -6.73 -9.24
C VAL A 153 8.61 -7.23 -7.80
N LEU A 154 7.42 -7.16 -7.21
CA LEU A 154 7.18 -7.59 -5.84
C LEU A 154 7.46 -9.08 -5.66
N GLU A 155 6.94 -9.93 -6.54
CA GLU A 155 7.13 -11.38 -6.54
C GLU A 155 8.62 -11.76 -6.72
N GLU A 156 9.32 -11.12 -7.65
CA GLU A 156 10.76 -11.33 -7.86
C GLU A 156 11.57 -10.97 -6.61
N TRP A 157 11.25 -9.85 -5.95
CA TRP A 157 11.95 -9.45 -4.74
C TRP A 157 11.69 -10.38 -3.55
N LEU A 158 10.45 -10.87 -3.42
CA LEU A 158 10.04 -11.79 -2.35
C LEU A 158 10.72 -13.15 -2.51
N THR A 159 10.78 -13.69 -3.73
CA THR A 159 11.42 -14.99 -4.02
C THR A 159 12.93 -14.97 -3.81
N ARG A 160 13.61 -13.85 -4.12
CA ARG A 160 15.05 -13.67 -3.90
C ARG A 160 15.46 -13.64 -2.42
N GLY A 161 14.54 -13.31 -1.51
CA GLY A 161 14.80 -13.26 -0.07
C GLY A 161 14.53 -14.55 0.70
N GLY A 162 13.96 -15.56 0.04
CA GLY A 162 13.59 -16.86 0.65
C GLY A 162 14.66 -17.95 0.53
N ARG A 163 15.92 -17.59 0.21
CA ARG A 163 17.06 -18.52 0.11
C ARG A 163 18.09 -18.27 1.19
#